data_AF-A0A8H3TVC1-F1
#
_entry.id   AF-A0A8H3TVC1-F1
#
_cell.length_a   1.000
_cell.length_b   1.000
_cell.length_c   1.000
_cell.angle_alpha   90.00
_cell.angle_beta   90.00
_cell.angle_gamma   90.00
#
_symmetry.space_group_name_H-M   'P 1'
#
loop_
_entity.id
_entity.type
_entity.pdbx_description
1 polymer ?
#
loop_
_entity_poly.entity_id
_entity_poly.type
_entity_poly.pdbx_seq_one_letter_code
_entity_poly.pdbx_strand_id
1 'polypeptide(L)'
;MITNSIAQDPSLKGILPPDFQYGYASASYQIEGGYEQDGRGPSIWDEYLKDQENGNEAVDSYNRFRDDIALLKEYGSSAYRFSISWSRVKPLGGKDDPVNEKGIAYYDQLINALLEAGITPWVTIYHWDLPLELQKRYNGLATDDSSRIVEDFVSYSQLLFDHFGDRVKNWITLNEPLVATALSSFGLVPKWDARKSPFTHARNLLLVHGYTVDLYRKQYQAKQGGQIGITLNCDWAAPIDDSPEARACAEQSLASVLGWFADPVYNGKLNPILKERFGEAFPDFSPEEWKVLKGSSDFFGLNHYGTKYATGKKLDTNKVYEADSTVQDKVAFFFAGNVELSAFDKNGQVIGNRGFRDHPLDVPWGFRKLLQYCWDKYCKENGIPIVITENGFATDGEAEMTLEEVVNDTQRQTYYNGYVKELVEAVRDDGIKISGYMGWSLLDNLEWMFGYTPRFGVTYVDRQHDFKRYPKDSTKLLKAIWEHAVAK
;
A
#
# COMPACT_ATOMS: atom_id res chain seq x y z
N MET A 1 -5.29 24.61 -12.86
CA MET A 1 -4.81 24.65 -11.46
C MET A 1 -5.85 25.31 -10.56
N ILE A 2 -6.17 24.67 -9.44
CA ILE A 2 -7.14 25.16 -8.44
C ILE A 2 -6.70 26.48 -7.77
N THR A 3 -7.66 27.24 -7.25
CA THR A 3 -7.42 28.42 -6.42
C THR A 3 -7.13 28.02 -4.97
N ASN A 4 -6.32 28.78 -4.23
CA ASN A 4 -5.90 28.49 -2.84
C ASN A 4 -5.04 27.21 -2.69
N SER A 5 -4.04 27.05 -3.57
CA SER A 5 -3.05 26.00 -3.39
C SER A 5 -2.15 26.26 -2.18
N ILE A 6 -1.72 25.22 -1.47
CA ILE A 6 -0.73 25.35 -0.40
C ILE A 6 0.60 25.91 -0.89
N ALA A 7 0.91 25.77 -2.18
CA ALA A 7 2.09 26.37 -2.81
C ALA A 7 2.07 27.92 -2.79
N GLN A 8 0.92 28.52 -2.44
CA GLN A 8 0.73 29.97 -2.34
C GLN A 8 0.68 30.45 -0.89
N ASP A 9 0.71 29.55 0.11
CA ASP A 9 0.64 29.89 1.54
C ASP A 9 2.05 30.11 2.12
N PRO A 10 2.46 31.36 2.43
CA PRO A 10 3.80 31.64 2.94
C PRO A 10 4.09 30.99 4.31
N SER A 11 3.05 30.66 5.09
CA SER A 11 3.19 30.04 6.42
C SER A 11 3.55 28.55 6.37
N LEU A 12 3.49 27.94 5.19
CA LEU A 12 3.79 26.53 4.93
C LEU A 12 5.08 26.34 4.11
N LYS A 13 5.82 27.42 3.84
CA LYS A 13 7.04 27.37 3.03
C LYS A 13 8.21 26.75 3.81
N GLY A 14 8.88 25.77 3.21
CA GLY A 14 10.11 25.16 3.75
C GLY A 14 9.94 24.50 5.12
N ILE A 15 8.72 24.02 5.43
CA ILE A 15 8.41 23.32 6.68
C ILE A 15 8.98 21.90 6.68
N LEU A 16 8.96 21.22 5.54
CA LEU A 16 9.47 19.87 5.40
C LEU A 16 11.01 19.90 5.30
N PRO A 17 11.70 18.90 5.86
CA PRO A 17 13.16 18.89 5.87
C PRO A 17 13.74 18.74 4.46
N PRO A 18 14.98 19.20 4.22
CA PRO A 18 15.58 19.20 2.87
C PRO A 18 15.82 17.80 2.30
N ASP A 19 15.87 16.77 3.15
CA ASP A 19 16.00 15.36 2.76
C ASP A 19 14.64 14.63 2.60
N PHE A 20 13.51 15.35 2.72
CA PHE A 20 12.16 14.78 2.55
C PHE A 20 12.02 14.12 1.17
N GLN A 21 11.67 12.83 1.17
CA GLN A 21 11.51 12.06 -0.06
C GLN A 21 10.09 12.20 -0.59
N TYR A 22 9.92 12.56 -1.85
CA TYR A 22 8.59 12.68 -2.44
C TYR A 22 8.56 12.15 -3.88
N GLY A 23 7.42 11.59 -4.26
CA GLY A 23 7.23 11.05 -5.59
C GLY A 23 5.95 10.24 -5.69
N TYR A 24 6.03 9.11 -6.38
CA TYR A 24 4.87 8.29 -6.71
C TYR A 24 5.16 6.81 -6.46
N ALA A 25 4.08 6.03 -6.35
CA ALA A 25 4.13 4.60 -6.16
C ALA A 25 3.48 3.83 -7.33
N SER A 26 3.90 2.58 -7.54
CA SER A 26 3.26 1.61 -8.44
C SER A 26 3.54 0.18 -7.97
N ALA A 27 2.79 -0.79 -8.49
CA ALA A 27 2.99 -2.21 -8.22
C ALA A 27 3.17 -3.01 -9.52
N SER A 28 4.07 -3.98 -9.49
CA SER A 28 4.50 -4.83 -10.61
C SER A 28 3.34 -5.35 -11.44
N TYR A 29 2.41 -6.11 -10.84
CA TYR A 29 1.28 -6.70 -11.55
C TYR A 29 0.32 -5.65 -12.16
N GLN A 30 0.26 -4.46 -11.56
CA GLN A 30 -0.66 -3.41 -11.98
C GLN A 30 -0.14 -2.59 -13.18
N ILE A 31 1.19 -2.49 -13.34
CA ILE A 31 1.80 -1.65 -14.38
C ILE A 31 2.66 -2.38 -15.42
N GLU A 32 3.34 -3.47 -15.04
CA GLU A 32 4.44 -4.00 -15.87
C GLU A 32 3.95 -4.61 -17.17
N GLY A 33 2.98 -5.53 -17.10
CA GLY A 33 2.68 -6.40 -18.22
C GLY A 33 3.83 -7.36 -18.52
N GLY A 34 4.04 -7.65 -19.81
CA GLY A 34 5.09 -8.57 -20.24
C GLY A 34 4.93 -9.98 -19.65
N TYR A 35 3.68 -10.46 -19.60
CA TYR A 35 3.29 -11.74 -18.97
C TYR A 35 4.17 -12.93 -19.37
N GLU A 36 4.39 -13.11 -20.67
CA GLU A 36 5.17 -14.24 -21.23
C GLU A 36 6.63 -13.87 -21.53
N GLN A 37 7.04 -12.63 -21.23
CA GLN A 37 8.35 -12.15 -21.60
C GLN A 37 9.42 -12.64 -20.62
N ASP A 38 10.56 -13.05 -21.18
CA ASP A 38 11.78 -13.32 -20.44
C ASP A 38 11.64 -14.29 -19.26
N GLY A 39 10.73 -15.26 -19.37
CA GLY A 39 10.64 -16.38 -18.44
C GLY A 39 9.91 -16.08 -17.12
N ARG A 40 9.12 -15.00 -17.03
CA ARG A 40 8.22 -14.77 -15.89
C ARG A 40 7.26 -15.96 -15.71
N GLY A 41 7.11 -16.43 -14.47
CA GLY A 41 6.08 -17.39 -14.09
C GLY A 41 4.75 -16.71 -13.72
N PRO A 42 3.62 -17.45 -13.74
CA PRO A 42 2.34 -16.91 -13.30
C PRO A 42 2.32 -16.66 -11.79
N SER A 43 1.67 -15.58 -11.38
CA SER A 43 1.23 -15.30 -10.03
C SER A 43 -0.21 -15.76 -9.81
N ILE A 44 -0.68 -15.72 -8.56
CA ILE A 44 -2.08 -15.98 -8.22
C ILE A 44 -3.08 -15.06 -8.93
N TRP A 45 -2.67 -13.83 -9.27
CA TRP A 45 -3.54 -12.90 -9.99
C TRP A 45 -3.69 -13.23 -11.47
N ASP A 46 -2.64 -13.78 -12.09
CA ASP A 46 -2.70 -14.21 -13.49
C ASP A 46 -3.73 -15.34 -13.66
N GLU A 47 -3.81 -16.28 -12.70
CA GLU A 47 -4.84 -17.33 -12.71
C GLU A 47 -6.23 -16.77 -12.42
N TYR A 48 -6.37 -15.88 -11.44
CA TYR A 48 -7.66 -15.37 -10.99
C TYR A 48 -8.34 -14.46 -12.01
N LEU A 49 -7.57 -13.66 -12.76
CA LEU A 49 -8.09 -12.72 -13.77
C LEU A 49 -7.96 -13.23 -15.21
N LYS A 50 -7.59 -14.48 -15.44
CA LYS A 50 -7.28 -15.01 -16.79
C LYS A 50 -8.39 -14.77 -17.84
N ASP A 51 -9.66 -14.76 -17.41
CA ASP A 51 -10.85 -14.59 -18.27
C ASP A 51 -11.49 -13.19 -18.09
N GLN A 52 -10.78 -12.24 -17.49
CA GLN A 52 -11.25 -10.87 -17.16
C GLN A 52 -10.24 -9.82 -17.65
N GLU A 53 -10.50 -8.53 -17.40
CA GLU A 53 -9.44 -7.51 -17.50
C GLU A 53 -8.30 -7.89 -16.54
N ASN A 54 -7.09 -8.02 -17.09
CA ASN A 54 -5.94 -8.60 -16.39
C ASN A 54 -4.66 -7.82 -16.64
N GLY A 55 -3.60 -8.21 -15.94
CA GLY A 55 -2.29 -7.57 -15.95
C GLY A 55 -1.34 -8.09 -17.03
N ASN A 56 -1.83 -8.81 -18.05
CA ASN A 56 -0.93 -9.44 -19.02
C ASN A 56 -0.14 -8.40 -19.83
N GLU A 57 -0.85 -7.35 -20.27
CA GLU A 57 -0.27 -6.16 -20.90
C GLU A 57 -0.15 -4.99 -19.90
N ALA A 58 -1.06 -4.89 -18.92
CA ALA A 58 -1.12 -3.79 -17.97
C ALA A 58 -1.10 -2.42 -18.68
N VAL A 59 -0.11 -1.59 -18.36
CA VAL A 59 0.24 -0.35 -19.07
C VAL A 59 1.65 -0.38 -19.67
N ASP A 60 2.15 -1.59 -19.90
CA ASP A 60 3.39 -1.88 -20.62
C ASP A 60 4.65 -1.21 -20.01
N SER A 61 4.67 -0.98 -18.70
CA SER A 61 5.84 -0.41 -18.03
C SER A 61 7.06 -1.32 -18.12
N TYR A 62 6.90 -2.63 -18.32
CA TYR A 62 8.02 -3.54 -18.53
C TYR A 62 8.89 -3.12 -19.72
N ASN A 63 8.27 -2.68 -20.82
CA ASN A 63 8.96 -2.22 -22.01
C ASN A 63 9.21 -0.71 -22.03
N ARG A 64 8.51 0.05 -21.18
CA ARG A 64 8.45 1.52 -21.22
C ARG A 64 8.88 2.21 -19.93
N PHE A 65 9.53 1.51 -19.01
CA PHE A 65 9.95 2.11 -17.73
C PHE A 65 10.83 3.35 -17.90
N ARG A 66 11.56 3.49 -19.03
CA ARG A 66 12.33 4.71 -19.33
C ARG A 66 11.45 5.92 -19.61
N ASP A 67 10.29 5.74 -20.25
CA ASP A 67 9.30 6.80 -20.43
C ASP A 67 8.70 7.19 -19.08
N ASP A 68 8.40 6.20 -18.24
CA ASP A 68 7.87 6.41 -16.89
C ASP A 68 8.88 7.17 -15.99
N ILE A 69 10.19 6.87 -16.11
CA ILE A 69 11.27 7.62 -15.44
C ILE A 69 11.38 9.06 -15.95
N ALA A 70 11.20 9.28 -17.26
CA ALA A 70 11.20 10.62 -17.82
C ALA A 70 10.08 11.49 -17.22
N LEU A 71 8.91 10.90 -16.98
CA LEU A 71 7.80 11.56 -16.29
C LEU A 71 8.13 11.88 -14.83
N LEU A 72 8.69 10.93 -14.08
CA LEU A 72 9.11 11.18 -12.69
C LEU A 72 10.07 12.38 -12.59
N LYS A 73 11.01 12.49 -13.54
CA LYS A 73 11.93 13.64 -13.64
C LYS A 73 11.20 14.94 -14.01
N GLU A 74 10.26 14.88 -14.95
CA GLU A 74 9.41 16.03 -15.32
C GLU A 74 8.62 16.55 -14.10
N TYR A 75 8.07 15.64 -13.31
CA TYR A 75 7.28 15.93 -12.11
C TYR A 75 8.14 16.36 -10.91
N GLY A 76 9.47 16.29 -11.04
CA GLY A 76 10.42 16.70 -10.01
C GLY A 76 10.50 15.73 -8.83
N SER A 77 10.08 14.48 -9.00
CA SER A 77 10.13 13.46 -7.95
C SER A 77 11.57 13.19 -7.49
N SER A 78 11.78 13.12 -6.17
CA SER A 78 13.06 12.71 -5.57
C SER A 78 13.13 11.21 -5.31
N ALA A 79 11.99 10.52 -5.31
CA ALA A 79 11.90 9.08 -5.08
C ALA A 79 10.84 8.40 -5.96
N TYR A 80 10.99 7.10 -6.17
CA TYR A 80 9.97 6.25 -6.80
C TYR A 80 9.84 4.95 -6.04
N ARG A 81 8.60 4.64 -5.64
CA ARG A 81 8.27 3.38 -4.99
C ARG A 81 7.71 2.39 -6.00
N PHE A 82 8.34 1.24 -6.15
CA PHE A 82 7.85 0.15 -7.00
C PHE A 82 7.92 -1.19 -6.26
N SER A 83 7.21 -2.21 -6.76
CA SER A 83 7.39 -3.58 -6.28
C SER A 83 8.15 -4.44 -7.27
N ILE A 84 8.85 -5.46 -6.76
CA ILE A 84 9.47 -6.49 -7.57
C ILE A 84 8.49 -7.66 -7.68
N SER A 85 8.21 -8.09 -8.91
CA SER A 85 7.43 -9.29 -9.16
C SER A 85 8.21 -10.54 -8.79
N TRP A 86 7.78 -11.22 -7.72
CA TRP A 86 8.41 -12.45 -7.25
C TRP A 86 8.43 -13.50 -8.37
N SER A 87 7.31 -13.71 -9.07
CA SER A 87 7.24 -14.68 -10.16
C SER A 87 8.05 -14.27 -11.40
N ARG A 88 8.49 -13.00 -11.52
CA ARG A 88 9.43 -12.58 -12.58
C ARG A 88 10.86 -12.99 -12.26
N VAL A 89 11.32 -12.78 -11.02
CA VAL A 89 12.72 -13.10 -10.66
C VAL A 89 12.91 -14.54 -10.19
N LYS A 90 11.87 -15.19 -9.68
CA LYS A 90 11.88 -16.59 -9.26
C LYS A 90 10.57 -17.26 -9.67
N PRO A 91 10.45 -17.75 -10.92
CA PRO A 91 9.18 -18.17 -11.52
C PRO A 91 8.37 -19.21 -10.74
N LEU A 92 9.05 -20.14 -10.08
CA LEU A 92 8.43 -21.18 -9.26
C LEU A 92 8.34 -20.81 -7.76
N GLY A 93 8.99 -19.71 -7.37
CA GLY A 93 8.91 -19.06 -6.07
C GLY A 93 9.78 -19.64 -4.95
N GLY A 94 10.03 -20.95 -4.93
CA GLY A 94 10.59 -21.64 -3.77
C GLY A 94 12.09 -21.43 -3.57
N LYS A 95 12.61 -21.61 -2.36
CA LYS A 95 14.01 -21.36 -1.99
C LYS A 95 15.02 -22.13 -2.87
N ASP A 96 14.69 -23.37 -3.23
CA ASP A 96 15.53 -24.25 -4.04
C ASP A 96 15.23 -24.18 -5.55
N ASP A 97 14.27 -23.34 -5.96
CA ASP A 97 13.93 -23.19 -7.37
C ASP A 97 14.91 -22.28 -8.12
N PRO A 98 15.05 -22.43 -9.46
CA PRO A 98 15.91 -21.59 -10.26
C PRO A 98 15.55 -20.11 -10.22
N VAL A 99 16.58 -19.26 -10.23
CA VAL A 99 16.46 -17.81 -10.44
C VAL A 99 16.30 -17.53 -11.92
N ASN A 100 15.47 -16.55 -12.26
CA ASN A 100 15.37 -16.00 -13.60
C ASN A 100 16.26 -14.76 -13.74
N GLU A 101 17.47 -14.96 -14.25
CA GLU A 101 18.47 -13.91 -14.45
C GLU A 101 17.98 -12.74 -15.33
N LYS A 102 17.08 -13.01 -16.28
CA LYS A 102 16.50 -11.93 -17.10
C LYS A 102 15.53 -11.06 -16.31
N GLY A 103 14.77 -11.67 -15.40
CA GLY A 103 13.94 -10.95 -14.44
C GLY A 103 14.77 -10.05 -13.55
N ILE A 104 15.91 -10.56 -13.03
CA ILE A 104 16.88 -9.76 -12.26
C ILE A 104 17.42 -8.60 -13.10
N ALA A 105 17.84 -8.88 -14.34
CA ALA A 105 18.40 -7.87 -15.25
C ALA A 105 17.43 -6.73 -15.56
N TYR A 106 16.12 -6.99 -15.62
CA TYR A 106 15.10 -5.94 -15.78
C TYR A 106 15.11 -4.96 -14.60
N TYR A 107 15.03 -5.46 -13.36
CA TYR A 107 15.05 -4.59 -12.18
C TYR A 107 16.40 -3.90 -11.98
N ASP A 108 17.50 -4.55 -12.34
CA ASP A 108 18.82 -3.89 -12.39
C ASP A 108 18.81 -2.67 -13.31
N GLN A 109 18.24 -2.79 -14.51
CA GLN A 109 18.13 -1.69 -15.46
C GLN A 109 17.19 -0.59 -14.96
N LEU A 110 16.06 -0.96 -14.36
CA LEU A 110 15.12 0.00 -13.75
C LEU A 110 15.80 0.79 -12.63
N ILE A 111 16.45 0.12 -11.69
CA ILE A 111 17.14 0.73 -10.55
C ILE A 111 18.27 1.65 -11.04
N ASN A 112 19.09 1.20 -12.01
CA ASN A 112 20.15 2.02 -12.56
C ASN A 112 19.60 3.27 -13.25
N ALA A 113 18.56 3.13 -14.08
CA ALA A 113 17.96 4.26 -14.77
C ALA A 113 17.32 5.28 -13.79
N LEU A 114 16.71 4.82 -12.70
CA LEU A 114 16.20 5.70 -11.64
C LEU A 114 17.33 6.51 -11.00
N LEU A 115 18.43 5.85 -10.63
CA LEU A 115 19.57 6.50 -10.01
C LEU A 115 20.29 7.47 -10.97
N GLU A 116 20.42 7.11 -12.24
CA GLU A 116 20.93 7.99 -13.30
C GLU A 116 20.05 9.25 -13.48
N ALA A 117 18.75 9.12 -13.24
CA ALA A 117 17.81 10.23 -13.24
C ALA A 117 17.78 11.03 -11.91
N GLY A 118 18.54 10.61 -10.90
CA GLY A 118 18.57 11.24 -9.57
C GLY A 118 17.37 10.90 -8.69
N ILE A 119 16.68 9.79 -8.97
CA ILE A 119 15.48 9.34 -8.27
C ILE A 119 15.84 8.17 -7.35
N THR A 120 15.54 8.32 -6.06
CA THR A 120 15.81 7.30 -5.04
C THR A 120 14.82 6.14 -5.15
N PRO A 121 15.28 4.88 -5.35
CA PRO A 121 14.40 3.72 -5.37
C PRO A 121 13.91 3.36 -3.96
N TRP A 122 12.60 3.15 -3.84
CA TRP A 122 11.93 2.49 -2.72
C TRP A 122 11.33 1.17 -3.21
N VAL A 123 11.76 0.05 -2.66
CA VAL A 123 11.39 -1.28 -3.19
C VAL A 123 10.48 -2.00 -2.23
N THR A 124 9.28 -2.34 -2.73
CA THR A 124 8.36 -3.28 -2.08
C THR A 124 8.70 -4.70 -2.55
N ILE A 125 9.07 -5.58 -1.62
CA ILE A 125 9.45 -6.97 -1.90
C ILE A 125 8.24 -7.78 -2.38
N TYR A 126 7.08 -7.57 -1.74
CA TYR A 126 5.85 -8.30 -2.05
C TYR A 126 4.63 -7.39 -2.08
N HIS A 127 3.95 -7.40 -3.23
CA HIS A 127 2.73 -6.64 -3.48
C HIS A 127 1.63 -7.54 -4.03
N TRP A 128 1.27 -8.54 -3.22
CA TRP A 128 0.13 -9.46 -3.42
C TRP A 128 0.25 -10.42 -4.60
N ASP A 129 1.40 -10.48 -5.27
CA ASP A 129 1.63 -11.23 -6.51
C ASP A 129 2.38 -12.56 -6.26
N LEU A 130 1.89 -13.35 -5.30
CA LEU A 130 2.48 -14.64 -4.93
C LEU A 130 2.65 -15.54 -6.18
N PRO A 131 3.81 -16.19 -6.39
CA PRO A 131 3.96 -17.18 -7.45
C PRO A 131 2.92 -18.29 -7.33
N LEU A 132 2.20 -18.56 -8.42
CA LEU A 132 1.09 -19.52 -8.46
C LEU A 132 1.55 -20.93 -8.06
N GLU A 133 2.80 -21.28 -8.32
CA GLU A 133 3.35 -22.58 -7.97
C GLU A 133 3.47 -22.79 -6.45
N LEU A 134 3.75 -21.75 -5.65
CA LEU A 134 3.74 -21.86 -4.19
C LEU A 134 2.32 -22.09 -3.67
N GLN A 135 1.34 -21.43 -4.29
CA GLN A 135 -0.08 -21.64 -4.01
C GLN A 135 -0.49 -23.10 -4.29
N LYS A 136 -0.04 -23.68 -5.40
CA LYS A 136 -0.33 -25.10 -5.75
C LYS A 136 0.39 -26.10 -4.84
N ARG A 137 1.66 -25.85 -4.50
CA ARG A 137 2.49 -26.80 -3.75
C ARG A 137 2.04 -26.99 -2.30
N TYR A 138 1.59 -25.93 -1.65
CA TYR A 138 1.30 -25.97 -0.21
C TYR A 138 0.32 -24.92 0.30
N ASN A 139 -0.51 -24.35 -0.58
CA ASN A 139 -1.48 -23.31 -0.24
C ASN A 139 -0.88 -21.91 0.05
N GLY A 140 0.36 -21.66 -0.38
CA GLY A 140 0.98 -20.35 -0.30
C GLY A 140 1.00 -19.76 1.11
N LEU A 141 0.55 -18.52 1.26
CA LEU A 141 0.45 -17.82 2.54
C LEU A 141 -0.64 -18.37 3.46
N ALA A 142 -1.59 -19.15 2.96
CA ALA A 142 -2.62 -19.81 3.76
C ALA A 142 -2.23 -21.22 4.22
N THR A 143 -0.94 -21.55 4.19
CA THR A 143 -0.42 -22.84 4.63
C THR A 143 -0.43 -22.98 6.16
N ASP A 144 -0.74 -24.19 6.66
CA ASP A 144 -0.62 -24.51 8.08
C ASP A 144 0.85 -24.70 8.51
N ASP A 145 1.73 -25.06 7.56
CA ASP A 145 3.16 -25.21 7.80
C ASP A 145 3.89 -23.92 7.42
N SER A 146 3.87 -22.96 8.35
CA SER A 146 4.46 -21.63 8.13
C SER A 146 5.95 -21.67 7.79
N SER A 147 6.68 -22.74 8.14
CA SER A 147 8.12 -22.85 7.85
C SER A 147 8.40 -22.78 6.34
N ARG A 148 7.54 -23.37 5.52
CA ARG A 148 7.72 -23.43 4.05
C ARG A 148 7.67 -22.03 3.43
N ILE A 149 6.62 -21.27 3.73
CA ILE A 149 6.46 -19.94 3.15
C ILE A 149 7.46 -18.94 3.73
N VAL A 150 7.86 -19.10 5.01
CA VAL A 150 8.92 -18.30 5.63
C VAL A 150 10.25 -18.53 4.93
N GLU A 151 10.68 -19.79 4.75
CA GLU A 151 11.93 -20.10 4.07
C GLU A 151 11.95 -19.59 2.62
N ASP A 152 10.86 -19.79 1.88
CA ASP A 152 10.75 -19.36 0.48
C ASP A 152 10.79 -17.83 0.34
N PHE A 153 10.05 -17.11 1.19
CA PHE A 153 10.02 -15.65 1.17
C PHE A 153 11.34 -15.02 1.64
N VAL A 154 11.95 -15.56 2.69
CA VAL A 154 13.23 -15.08 3.20
C VAL A 154 14.34 -15.34 2.18
N SER A 155 14.34 -16.50 1.50
CA SER A 155 15.27 -16.79 0.40
C SER A 155 15.06 -15.87 -0.80
N TYR A 156 13.81 -15.55 -1.15
CA TYR A 156 13.51 -14.57 -2.17
C TYR A 156 14.01 -13.17 -1.80
N SER A 157 13.75 -12.72 -0.56
CA SER A 157 14.21 -11.42 -0.07
C SER A 157 15.75 -11.33 -0.04
N GLN A 158 16.40 -12.42 0.38
CA GLN A 158 17.85 -12.58 0.34
C GLN A 158 18.41 -12.35 -1.07
N LEU A 159 17.83 -13.00 -2.08
CA LEU A 159 18.20 -12.79 -3.48
C LEU A 159 18.11 -11.30 -3.87
N LEU A 160 17.05 -10.60 -3.47
CA LEU A 160 16.90 -9.16 -3.77
C LEU A 160 17.96 -8.32 -3.06
N PHE A 161 18.27 -8.61 -1.80
CA PHE A 161 19.29 -7.88 -1.06
C PHE A 161 20.68 -8.08 -1.66
N ASP A 162 21.00 -9.30 -2.10
CA ASP A 162 22.30 -9.61 -2.72
C ASP A 162 22.50 -8.87 -4.05
N HIS A 163 21.46 -8.81 -4.88
CA HIS A 163 21.54 -8.20 -6.20
C HIS A 163 21.39 -6.68 -6.20
N PHE A 164 20.52 -6.14 -5.35
CA PHE A 164 20.09 -4.75 -5.44
C PHE A 164 20.44 -3.90 -4.22
N GLY A 165 20.79 -4.51 -3.08
CA GLY A 165 21.02 -3.78 -1.82
C GLY A 165 22.29 -2.91 -1.80
N ASP A 166 23.17 -3.06 -2.79
CA ASP A 166 24.26 -2.11 -3.04
C ASP A 166 23.74 -0.72 -3.43
N ARG A 167 22.58 -0.64 -4.10
CA ARG A 167 21.94 0.56 -4.64
C ARG A 167 20.63 0.94 -3.94
N VAL A 168 19.80 -0.05 -3.60
CA VAL A 168 18.51 0.14 -2.94
C VAL A 168 18.71 0.25 -1.42
N LYS A 169 18.27 1.37 -0.86
CA LYS A 169 18.41 1.68 0.58
C LYS A 169 17.10 1.74 1.33
N ASN A 170 15.96 1.60 0.66
CA ASN A 170 14.64 1.70 1.27
C ASN A 170 13.82 0.48 0.88
N TRP A 171 13.65 -0.43 1.83
CA TRP A 171 12.94 -1.70 1.63
C TRP A 171 11.62 -1.72 2.38
N ILE A 172 10.57 -2.18 1.69
CA ILE A 172 9.26 -2.47 2.27
C ILE A 172 9.02 -3.97 2.06
N THR A 173 8.85 -4.75 3.12
CA THR A 173 8.65 -6.20 2.97
C THR A 173 7.30 -6.50 2.33
N LEU A 174 6.24 -5.88 2.82
CA LEU A 174 4.85 -6.16 2.45
C LEU A 174 4.10 -4.85 2.22
N ASN A 175 3.32 -4.79 1.14
CA ASN A 175 2.26 -3.80 0.99
C ASN A 175 0.95 -4.30 1.61
N GLU A 176 0.32 -3.49 2.46
CA GLU A 176 -1.04 -3.67 2.99
C GLU A 176 -1.40 -5.13 3.29
N PRO A 177 -0.73 -5.76 4.27
CA PRO A 177 -0.91 -7.19 4.55
C PRO A 177 -2.35 -7.54 4.97
N LEU A 178 -3.12 -6.58 5.51
CA LEU A 178 -4.54 -6.74 5.78
C LEU A 178 -5.34 -6.92 4.48
N VAL A 179 -5.04 -6.13 3.45
CA VAL A 179 -5.70 -6.24 2.14
C VAL A 179 -5.33 -7.56 1.48
N ALA A 180 -4.06 -7.95 1.51
CA ALA A 180 -3.63 -9.27 1.02
C ALA A 180 -4.38 -10.43 1.71
N THR A 181 -4.55 -10.35 3.03
CA THR A 181 -5.32 -11.32 3.84
C THR A 181 -6.79 -11.33 3.42
N ALA A 182 -7.39 -10.14 3.25
CA ALA A 182 -8.77 -10.00 2.82
C ALA A 182 -8.95 -10.61 1.43
N LEU A 183 -8.22 -10.14 0.41
CA LEU A 183 -8.35 -10.60 -0.98
C LEU A 183 -8.16 -12.11 -1.15
N SER A 184 -7.24 -12.69 -0.39
CA SER A 184 -7.05 -14.14 -0.35
C SER A 184 -8.30 -14.90 0.13
N SER A 185 -9.13 -14.26 0.93
CA SER A 185 -10.41 -14.78 1.40
C SER A 185 -11.49 -14.91 0.36
N PHE A 186 -11.25 -14.39 -0.84
CA PHE A 186 -12.29 -14.16 -1.83
C PHE A 186 -12.10 -14.91 -3.14
N GLY A 187 -11.55 -16.12 -3.04
CA GLY A 187 -11.40 -17.03 -4.19
C GLY A 187 -10.07 -16.91 -4.92
N LEU A 188 -9.22 -15.95 -4.55
CA LEU A 188 -7.84 -15.85 -5.03
C LEU A 188 -6.99 -17.07 -4.62
N VAL A 189 -7.32 -17.68 -3.47
CA VAL A 189 -6.66 -18.87 -2.92
C VAL A 189 -7.62 -20.07 -3.02
N PRO A 190 -7.28 -21.14 -3.77
CA PRO A 190 -8.06 -22.38 -3.77
C PRO A 190 -8.14 -22.98 -2.36
N LYS A 191 -9.31 -23.52 -1.97
CA LYS A 191 -9.55 -24.16 -0.65
C LYS A 191 -9.36 -23.19 0.53
N TRP A 192 -10.02 -22.04 0.46
CA TRP A 192 -10.09 -21.08 1.55
C TRP A 192 -11.14 -21.47 2.60
N ASP A 193 -10.76 -21.49 3.88
CA ASP A 193 -11.69 -21.56 5.01
C ASP A 193 -11.83 -20.17 5.63
N ALA A 194 -12.98 -19.53 5.41
CA ALA A 194 -13.22 -18.16 5.86
C ALA A 194 -13.15 -17.96 7.39
N ARG A 195 -13.19 -19.04 8.19
CA ARG A 195 -13.05 -18.98 9.66
C ARG A 195 -11.63 -19.23 10.17
N LYS A 196 -10.74 -19.79 9.36
CA LYS A 196 -9.37 -20.17 9.76
C LYS A 196 -8.29 -19.49 8.92
N SER A 197 -8.48 -19.49 7.61
CA SER A 197 -7.49 -19.02 6.64
C SER A 197 -7.13 -17.54 6.79
N PRO A 198 -8.03 -16.59 7.14
CA PRO A 198 -7.60 -15.20 7.35
C PRO A 198 -6.56 -15.07 8.47
N PHE A 199 -6.76 -15.80 9.57
CA PHE A 199 -5.85 -15.76 10.72
C PHE A 199 -4.52 -16.44 10.42
N THR A 200 -4.57 -17.59 9.74
CA THR A 200 -3.36 -18.31 9.30
C THR A 200 -2.55 -17.48 8.31
N HIS A 201 -3.23 -16.84 7.35
CA HIS A 201 -2.62 -15.97 6.36
C HIS A 201 -1.98 -14.74 7.02
N ALA A 202 -2.72 -14.00 7.86
CA ALA A 202 -2.19 -12.84 8.58
C ALA A 202 -0.98 -13.21 9.45
N ARG A 203 -1.03 -14.36 10.14
CA ARG A 203 0.09 -14.87 10.92
C ARG A 203 1.33 -15.15 10.06
N ASN A 204 1.15 -15.83 8.92
CA ASN A 204 2.26 -16.13 8.01
C ASN A 204 2.86 -14.85 7.39
N LEU A 205 2.04 -13.86 7.05
CA LEU A 205 2.51 -12.54 6.61
C LEU A 205 3.38 -11.85 7.70
N LEU A 206 2.94 -11.88 8.95
CA LEU A 206 3.74 -11.35 10.06
C LEU A 206 5.09 -12.07 10.17
N LEU A 207 5.11 -13.40 10.08
CA LEU A 207 6.36 -14.16 10.15
C LEU A 207 7.32 -13.88 8.99
N VAL A 208 6.83 -13.88 7.74
CA VAL A 208 7.71 -13.59 6.59
C VAL A 208 8.31 -12.19 6.71
N HIS A 209 7.55 -11.21 7.23
CA HIS A 209 8.07 -9.88 7.53
C HIS A 209 9.15 -9.91 8.62
N GLY A 210 8.84 -10.45 9.80
CA GLY A 210 9.75 -10.46 10.95
C GLY A 210 11.07 -11.16 10.66
N TYR A 211 11.02 -12.35 10.04
CA TYR A 211 12.23 -13.09 9.68
C TYR A 211 13.02 -12.44 8.53
N THR A 212 12.37 -11.76 7.59
CA THR A 212 13.07 -10.99 6.55
C THR A 212 13.82 -9.79 7.14
N VAL A 213 13.20 -9.08 8.08
CA VAL A 213 13.84 -7.96 8.78
C VAL A 213 15.00 -8.45 9.64
N ASP A 214 14.81 -9.54 10.38
CA ASP A 214 15.88 -10.18 11.17
C ASP A 214 17.08 -10.58 10.30
N LEU A 215 16.83 -11.18 9.13
CA LEU A 215 17.86 -11.45 8.12
C LEU A 215 18.58 -10.17 7.68
N TYR A 216 17.82 -9.17 7.23
CA TYR A 216 18.37 -7.91 6.71
C TYR A 216 19.28 -7.24 7.74
N ARG A 217 18.81 -7.09 8.99
CA ARG A 217 19.56 -6.46 10.08
C ARG A 217 20.85 -7.21 10.41
N LYS A 218 20.81 -8.55 10.45
CA LYS A 218 21.98 -9.37 10.80
C LYS A 218 23.04 -9.41 9.72
N GLN A 219 22.65 -9.42 8.45
CA GLN A 219 23.56 -9.77 7.36
C GLN A 219 23.86 -8.62 6.37
N TYR A 220 22.91 -7.68 6.21
CA TYR A 220 22.91 -6.67 5.14
C TYR A 220 22.97 -5.24 5.64
N GLN A 221 22.17 -4.87 6.65
CA GLN A 221 21.97 -3.48 7.04
C GLN A 221 23.27 -2.73 7.33
N ALA A 222 24.18 -3.33 8.11
CA ALA A 222 25.47 -2.72 8.44
C ALA A 222 26.38 -2.53 7.20
N LYS A 223 26.26 -3.39 6.18
CA LYS A 223 27.08 -3.35 4.96
C LYS A 223 26.48 -2.45 3.89
N GLN A 224 25.15 -2.46 3.79
CA GLN A 224 24.39 -1.79 2.74
C GLN A 224 23.91 -0.39 3.16
N GLY A 225 23.77 -0.13 4.46
CA GLY A 225 23.38 1.19 4.98
C GLY A 225 21.94 1.59 4.65
N GLY A 226 21.06 0.62 4.37
CA GLY A 226 19.64 0.88 4.10
C GLY A 226 18.74 0.63 5.31
N GLN A 227 17.47 0.97 5.16
CA GLN A 227 16.38 0.74 6.11
C GLN A 227 15.37 -0.26 5.55
N ILE A 228 14.66 -0.94 6.45
CA ILE A 228 13.61 -1.89 6.10
C ILE A 228 12.38 -1.72 7.00
N GLY A 229 11.20 -1.85 6.39
CA GLY A 229 9.95 -1.74 7.12
C GLY A 229 8.77 -2.40 6.42
N ILE A 230 7.57 -2.03 6.84
CA ILE A 230 6.29 -2.53 6.31
C ILE A 230 5.35 -1.37 6.02
N THR A 231 4.54 -1.52 4.97
CA THR A 231 3.47 -0.58 4.63
C THR A 231 2.12 -1.13 5.08
N LEU A 232 1.39 -0.33 5.85
CA LEU A 232 0.07 -0.67 6.39
C LEU A 232 -0.99 0.26 5.82
N ASN A 233 -2.19 -0.25 5.56
CA ASN A 233 -3.33 0.58 5.16
C ASN A 233 -4.21 0.95 6.35
N CYS A 234 -4.72 2.17 6.36
CA CYS A 234 -5.80 2.56 7.26
C CYS A 234 -6.51 3.81 6.77
N ASP A 235 -7.84 3.75 6.71
CA ASP A 235 -8.69 4.94 6.71
C ASP A 235 -8.95 5.42 8.13
N TRP A 236 -9.19 6.71 8.31
CA TRP A 236 -9.58 7.22 9.62
C TRP A 236 -11.04 6.86 9.91
N ALA A 237 -11.29 6.23 11.05
CA ALA A 237 -12.62 6.01 11.58
C ALA A 237 -12.94 7.09 12.61
N ALA A 238 -13.64 8.15 12.21
CA ALA A 238 -14.09 9.19 13.12
C ALA A 238 -15.35 8.72 13.85
N PRO A 239 -15.48 8.87 15.18
CA PRO A 239 -16.77 8.61 15.82
C PRO A 239 -17.81 9.61 15.29
N ILE A 240 -19.03 9.13 14.97
CA ILE A 240 -20.10 9.99 14.42
C ILE A 240 -20.59 11.05 15.41
N ASP A 241 -20.35 10.83 16.71
CA ASP A 241 -20.70 11.71 17.82
C ASP A 241 -19.83 11.40 19.05
N ASP A 242 -20.15 12.03 20.19
CA ASP A 242 -19.47 11.82 21.46
C ASP A 242 -19.97 10.60 22.27
N SER A 243 -20.83 9.76 21.69
CA SER A 243 -21.33 8.58 22.39
C SER A 243 -20.20 7.57 22.66
N PRO A 244 -20.23 6.87 23.82
CA PRO A 244 -19.30 5.78 24.08
C PRO A 244 -19.31 4.70 22.99
N GLU A 245 -20.48 4.43 22.40
CA GLU A 245 -20.68 3.43 21.36
C GLU A 245 -19.96 3.81 20.06
N ALA A 246 -20.09 5.05 19.60
CA ALA A 246 -19.40 5.54 18.41
C ALA A 246 -17.89 5.53 18.59
N ARG A 247 -17.40 5.97 19.76
CA ARG A 247 -15.96 5.93 20.12
C ARG A 247 -15.43 4.50 20.16
N ALA A 248 -16.14 3.58 20.80
CA ALA A 248 -15.75 2.16 20.84
C ALA A 248 -15.74 1.51 19.45
N CYS A 249 -16.63 1.94 18.55
CA CYS A 249 -16.62 1.46 17.16
C CYS A 249 -15.45 2.03 16.37
N ALA A 250 -15.12 3.32 16.53
CA ALA A 250 -13.93 3.91 15.93
C ALA A 250 -12.65 3.20 16.39
N GLU A 251 -12.50 2.97 17.70
CA GLU A 251 -11.36 2.23 18.28
C GLU A 251 -11.26 0.80 17.75
N GLN A 252 -12.38 0.08 17.66
CA GLN A 252 -12.40 -1.27 17.11
C GLN A 252 -12.05 -1.32 15.62
N SER A 253 -12.49 -0.33 14.84
CA SER A 253 -12.13 -0.21 13.43
C SER A 253 -10.61 -0.03 13.28
N LEU A 254 -10.02 0.92 13.99
CA LEU A 254 -8.57 1.16 13.98
C LEU A 254 -7.77 -0.06 14.48
N ALA A 255 -8.25 -0.75 15.52
CA ALA A 255 -7.63 -1.99 15.99
C ALA A 255 -7.67 -3.08 14.92
N SER A 256 -8.80 -3.23 14.21
CA SER A 256 -9.01 -4.28 13.21
C SER A 256 -8.28 -4.04 11.90
N VAL A 257 -8.16 -2.79 11.48
CA VAL A 257 -7.56 -2.43 10.19
C VAL A 257 -6.05 -2.21 10.35
N LEU A 258 -5.66 -1.32 11.26
CA LEU A 258 -4.25 -0.97 11.47
C LEU A 258 -3.60 -1.87 12.53
N GLY A 259 -4.25 -2.01 13.68
CA GLY A 259 -3.71 -2.67 14.87
C GLY A 259 -3.34 -4.13 14.67
N TRP A 260 -4.01 -4.85 13.74
CA TRP A 260 -3.75 -6.26 13.50
C TRP A 260 -2.30 -6.52 13.08
N PHE A 261 -1.73 -5.64 12.25
CA PHE A 261 -0.32 -5.76 11.85
C PHE A 261 0.58 -4.77 12.61
N ALA A 262 0.09 -3.56 12.92
CA ALA A 262 0.88 -2.56 13.63
C ALA A 262 1.22 -2.97 15.07
N ASP A 263 0.26 -3.50 15.84
CA ASP A 263 0.54 -3.83 17.25
C ASP A 263 1.60 -4.96 17.38
N PRO A 264 1.58 -6.04 16.56
CA PRO A 264 2.66 -7.01 16.56
C PRO A 264 4.03 -6.43 16.17
N VAL A 265 4.09 -5.63 15.10
CA VAL A 265 5.35 -5.11 14.53
C VAL A 265 5.98 -4.04 15.43
N TYR A 266 5.20 -3.08 15.94
CA TYR A 266 5.76 -1.96 16.69
C TYR A 266 5.75 -2.19 18.21
N ASN A 267 4.76 -2.93 18.72
CA ASN A 267 4.57 -3.14 20.16
C ASN A 267 4.91 -4.56 20.64
N GLY A 268 5.06 -5.54 19.75
CA GLY A 268 5.34 -6.93 20.10
C GLY A 268 4.21 -7.60 20.87
N LYS A 269 2.95 -7.24 20.57
CA LYS A 269 1.75 -7.82 21.19
C LYS A 269 0.55 -7.67 20.28
N LEU A 270 -0.44 -8.57 20.41
CA LEU A 270 -1.74 -8.38 19.77
C LEU A 270 -2.61 -7.40 20.58
N ASN A 271 -3.38 -6.57 19.88
CA ASN A 271 -4.35 -5.65 20.47
C ASN A 271 -5.38 -6.39 21.34
N PRO A 272 -5.73 -5.91 22.55
CA PRO A 272 -6.76 -6.54 23.39
C PRO A 272 -8.13 -6.70 22.70
N ILE A 273 -8.56 -5.73 21.90
CA ILE A 273 -9.81 -5.79 21.14
C ILE A 273 -9.77 -6.96 20.15
N LEU A 274 -8.62 -7.19 19.51
CA LEU A 274 -8.45 -8.31 18.59
C LEU A 274 -8.33 -9.65 19.31
N LYS A 275 -7.69 -9.69 20.49
CA LYS A 275 -7.66 -10.92 21.31
C LYS A 275 -9.08 -11.35 21.70
N GLU A 276 -9.92 -10.41 22.11
CA GLU A 276 -11.32 -10.68 22.43
C GLU A 276 -12.11 -11.12 21.19
N ARG A 277 -11.93 -10.42 20.06
CA ARG A 277 -12.65 -10.70 18.81
C ARG A 277 -12.25 -12.03 18.16
N PHE A 278 -10.96 -12.36 18.16
CA PHE A 278 -10.43 -13.54 17.47
C PHE A 278 -10.44 -14.77 18.36
N GLY A 279 -10.31 -14.61 19.68
CA GLY A 279 -10.20 -15.72 20.61
C GLY A 279 -9.12 -16.72 20.19
N GLU A 280 -9.47 -18.01 20.22
CA GLU A 280 -8.57 -19.11 19.85
C GLU A 280 -8.36 -19.26 18.33
N ALA A 281 -9.09 -18.51 17.49
CA ALA A 281 -8.97 -18.62 16.03
C ALA A 281 -7.67 -17.99 15.49
N PHE A 282 -7.07 -17.05 16.23
CA PHE A 282 -5.77 -16.50 15.87
C PHE A 282 -4.65 -17.33 16.50
N PRO A 283 -3.83 -18.08 15.72
CA PRO A 283 -2.76 -18.87 16.29
C PRO A 283 -1.71 -17.94 16.88
N ASP A 284 -1.33 -18.17 18.14
CA ASP A 284 -0.35 -17.34 18.82
C ASP A 284 1.06 -17.52 18.20
N PHE A 285 1.96 -16.63 18.59
CA PHE A 285 3.37 -16.70 18.27
C PHE A 285 4.15 -17.24 19.46
N SER A 286 5.15 -18.06 19.17
CA SER A 286 6.18 -18.47 20.13
C SER A 286 6.98 -17.26 20.63
N PRO A 287 7.69 -17.38 21.77
CA PRO A 287 8.57 -16.33 22.26
C PRO A 287 9.62 -15.87 21.24
N GLU A 288 10.16 -16.80 20.44
CA GLU A 288 11.14 -16.54 19.39
C GLU A 288 10.53 -15.75 18.22
N GLU A 289 9.30 -16.09 17.82
CA GLU A 289 8.57 -15.37 16.78
C GLU A 289 8.20 -13.96 17.24
N TRP A 290 7.74 -13.80 18.49
CA TRP A 290 7.49 -12.46 19.05
C TRP A 290 8.76 -11.60 19.08
N LYS A 291 9.93 -12.21 19.31
CA LYS A 291 11.21 -11.51 19.32
C LYS A 291 11.60 -10.97 17.94
N VAL A 292 11.30 -11.68 16.85
CA VAL A 292 11.59 -11.19 15.49
C VAL A 292 10.56 -10.18 14.99
N LEU A 293 9.34 -10.17 15.55
CA LEU A 293 8.29 -9.20 15.22
C LEU A 293 8.46 -7.86 15.94
N LYS A 294 8.81 -7.87 17.22
CA LYS A 294 8.85 -6.63 18.00
C LYS A 294 9.92 -5.67 17.48
N GLY A 295 9.49 -4.48 17.06
CA GLY A 295 10.36 -3.44 16.52
C GLY A 295 10.94 -3.78 15.15
N SER A 296 10.28 -4.64 14.36
CA SER A 296 10.75 -5.10 13.05
C SER A 296 10.51 -4.11 11.90
N SER A 297 10.51 -2.80 12.18
CA SER A 297 10.38 -1.77 11.14
C SER A 297 11.16 -0.53 11.55
N ASP A 298 11.94 0.02 10.62
CA ASP A 298 12.78 1.21 10.83
C ASP A 298 11.98 2.53 10.62
N PHE A 299 10.82 2.44 9.98
CA PHE A 299 9.86 3.53 9.75
C PHE A 299 8.43 3.01 9.84
N PHE A 300 7.45 3.90 9.94
CA PHE A 300 6.03 3.55 9.86
C PHE A 300 5.48 3.85 8.46
N GLY A 301 5.34 2.82 7.62
CA GLY A 301 4.77 2.97 6.28
C GLY A 301 3.24 3.01 6.34
N LEU A 302 2.64 4.05 5.78
CA LEU A 302 1.19 4.28 5.81
C LEU A 302 0.63 4.51 4.41
N ASN A 303 -0.37 3.71 4.05
CA ASN A 303 -1.28 3.96 2.94
C ASN A 303 -2.61 4.48 3.50
N HIS A 304 -3.03 5.65 3.02
CA HIS A 304 -4.24 6.29 3.51
C HIS A 304 -5.01 6.94 2.36
N TYR A 305 -6.33 6.75 2.34
CA TYR A 305 -7.16 7.12 1.21
C TYR A 305 -8.36 7.97 1.62
N GLY A 306 -8.98 7.73 2.78
CA GLY A 306 -10.15 8.48 3.20
C GLY A 306 -10.52 8.37 4.67
N THR A 307 -11.68 8.91 5.01
CA THR A 307 -12.25 8.90 6.36
C THR A 307 -13.73 8.56 6.31
N LYS A 308 -14.19 7.74 7.27
CA LYS A 308 -15.61 7.42 7.48
C LYS A 308 -16.01 7.64 8.92
N TYR A 309 -17.32 7.81 9.15
CA TYR A 309 -17.90 7.85 10.49
C TYR A 309 -18.17 6.45 11.02
N ALA A 310 -17.66 6.11 12.18
CA ALA A 310 -18.11 4.96 12.97
C ALA A 310 -19.45 5.32 13.65
N THR A 311 -20.52 4.61 13.28
CA THR A 311 -21.89 5.01 13.66
C THR A 311 -22.27 4.62 15.09
N GLY A 312 -21.45 3.82 15.76
CA GLY A 312 -21.74 3.21 17.06
C GLY A 312 -22.43 1.85 16.98
N LYS A 313 -22.78 1.38 15.78
CA LYS A 313 -23.37 0.05 15.60
C LYS A 313 -22.31 -0.99 15.25
N LYS A 314 -22.44 -2.18 15.86
CA LYS A 314 -21.69 -3.37 15.44
C LYS A 314 -22.43 -4.04 14.28
N LEU A 315 -21.68 -4.57 13.33
CA LEU A 315 -22.24 -5.40 12.27
C LEU A 315 -22.37 -6.85 12.75
N ASP A 316 -23.41 -7.54 12.30
CA ASP A 316 -23.61 -8.95 12.58
C ASP A 316 -22.64 -9.80 11.75
N THR A 317 -21.67 -10.43 12.42
CA THR A 317 -20.63 -11.27 11.79
C THR A 317 -21.20 -12.53 11.15
N ASN A 318 -22.37 -13.00 11.56
CA ASN A 318 -22.94 -14.23 11.00
C ASN A 318 -23.43 -14.02 9.56
N LYS A 319 -23.84 -12.79 9.22
CA LYS A 319 -24.32 -12.43 7.88
C LYS A 319 -23.24 -12.44 6.81
N VAL A 320 -21.97 -12.35 7.20
CA VAL A 320 -20.80 -12.35 6.30
C VAL A 320 -20.53 -13.73 5.72
N TYR A 321 -20.99 -14.77 6.42
CA TYR A 321 -20.83 -16.16 6.01
C TYR A 321 -22.14 -16.76 5.46
N GLU A 322 -23.18 -15.93 5.27
CA GLU A 322 -24.40 -16.34 4.57
C GLU A 322 -24.11 -16.54 3.07
N ALA A 323 -24.81 -17.50 2.46
CA ALA A 323 -24.50 -18.02 1.13
C ALA A 323 -24.70 -17.00 -0.02
N ASP A 324 -25.38 -15.89 0.23
CA ASP A 324 -25.74 -14.84 -0.72
C ASP A 324 -24.81 -13.60 -0.68
N SER A 325 -23.88 -13.52 0.27
CA SER A 325 -22.92 -12.42 0.37
C SER A 325 -21.87 -12.44 -0.76
N THR A 326 -21.70 -11.31 -1.46
CA THR A 326 -20.70 -11.17 -2.53
C THR A 326 -19.28 -11.14 -1.97
N VAL A 327 -18.28 -11.32 -2.85
CA VAL A 327 -16.87 -11.10 -2.49
C VAL A 327 -16.68 -9.69 -1.92
N GLN A 328 -17.25 -8.68 -2.57
CA GLN A 328 -17.13 -7.28 -2.17
C GLN A 328 -17.73 -7.01 -0.79
N ASP A 329 -18.87 -7.63 -0.47
CA ASP A 329 -19.50 -7.49 0.85
C ASP A 329 -18.59 -8.01 1.97
N LYS A 330 -17.92 -9.14 1.72
CA LYS A 330 -16.99 -9.74 2.68
C LYS A 330 -15.70 -8.93 2.83
N VAL A 331 -15.17 -8.36 1.74
CA VAL A 331 -14.04 -7.41 1.77
C VAL A 331 -14.39 -6.20 2.63
N ALA A 332 -15.53 -5.57 2.33
CA ALA A 332 -16.00 -4.37 3.02
C ALA A 332 -16.18 -4.64 4.52
N PHE A 333 -16.71 -5.81 4.87
CA PHE A 333 -16.85 -6.22 6.27
C PHE A 333 -15.50 -6.35 6.99
N PHE A 334 -14.51 -6.96 6.32
CA PHE A 334 -13.17 -7.13 6.87
C PHE A 334 -12.50 -5.76 7.12
N PHE A 335 -12.61 -4.83 6.18
CA PHE A 335 -12.10 -3.46 6.32
C PHE A 335 -12.91 -2.57 7.25
N ALA A 336 -14.14 -2.95 7.59
CA ALA A 336 -14.92 -2.23 8.59
C ALA A 336 -14.61 -2.68 10.03
N GLY A 337 -13.96 -3.83 10.24
CA GLY A 337 -13.63 -4.32 11.58
C GLY A 337 -14.85 -4.71 12.43
N ASN A 338 -15.89 -5.27 11.81
CA ASN A 338 -17.20 -5.59 12.43
C ASN A 338 -17.96 -4.38 12.98
N VAL A 339 -17.71 -3.17 12.48
CA VAL A 339 -18.48 -1.98 12.86
C VAL A 339 -19.11 -1.33 11.64
N GLU A 340 -20.23 -0.63 11.81
CA GLU A 340 -20.86 0.11 10.74
C GLU A 340 -20.09 1.42 10.52
N LEU A 341 -19.59 1.61 9.30
CA LEU A 341 -18.92 2.82 8.84
C LEU A 341 -19.81 3.54 7.82
N SER A 342 -19.90 4.87 7.92
CA SER A 342 -20.79 5.70 7.10
C SER A 342 -20.02 6.86 6.45
N ALA A 343 -20.34 7.16 5.20
CA ALA A 343 -19.93 8.40 4.54
C ALA A 343 -20.79 9.60 4.98
N PHE A 344 -21.89 9.36 5.68
CA PHE A 344 -22.88 10.36 6.07
C PHE A 344 -22.90 10.59 7.58
N ASP A 345 -23.05 11.84 7.98
CA ASP A 345 -23.33 12.22 9.36
C ASP A 345 -24.78 11.88 9.77
N LYS A 346 -25.17 12.25 10.99
CA LYS A 346 -26.53 12.00 11.53
C LYS A 346 -27.64 12.75 10.79
N ASN A 347 -27.31 13.79 10.05
CA ASN A 347 -28.25 14.59 9.28
C ASN A 347 -28.33 14.13 7.81
N GLY A 348 -27.58 13.10 7.43
CA GLY A 348 -27.51 12.61 6.06
C GLY A 348 -26.57 13.43 5.17
N GLN A 349 -25.72 14.29 5.75
CA GLN A 349 -24.72 15.06 5.01
C GLN A 349 -23.47 14.22 4.78
N VAL A 350 -22.97 14.19 3.54
CA VAL A 350 -21.74 13.48 3.20
C VAL A 350 -20.52 14.17 3.81
N ILE A 351 -19.57 13.37 4.34
CA ILE A 351 -18.35 13.81 5.04
C ILE A 351 -17.33 14.48 4.11
N GLY A 352 -17.34 14.15 2.83
CA GLY A 352 -16.36 14.60 1.84
C GLY A 352 -16.73 14.19 0.42
N ASN A 353 -15.97 14.67 -0.56
CA ASN A 353 -16.20 14.28 -1.96
C ASN A 353 -15.97 12.78 -2.13
N ARG A 354 -16.77 12.14 -2.98
CA ARG A 354 -16.77 10.70 -3.16
C ARG A 354 -16.02 10.34 -4.44
N GLY A 355 -15.00 9.50 -4.30
CA GLY A 355 -14.33 8.87 -5.42
C GLY A 355 -15.14 7.70 -5.99
N PHE A 356 -14.48 6.90 -6.81
CA PHE A 356 -15.06 5.71 -7.44
C PHE A 356 -15.78 4.81 -6.42
N ARG A 357 -17.08 4.56 -6.62
CA ARG A 357 -17.90 3.70 -5.73
C ARG A 357 -17.78 4.02 -4.23
N ASP A 358 -17.80 5.30 -3.88
CA ASP A 358 -17.76 5.81 -2.49
C ASP A 358 -16.44 5.52 -1.72
N HIS A 359 -15.34 5.22 -2.44
CA HIS A 359 -13.99 5.18 -1.87
C HIS A 359 -12.91 5.51 -2.92
N PRO A 360 -11.99 6.45 -2.67
CA PRO A 360 -11.78 7.21 -1.43
C PRO A 360 -12.84 8.29 -1.15
N LEU A 361 -12.88 8.75 0.10
CA LEU A 361 -13.59 9.96 0.51
C LEU A 361 -12.58 11.06 0.78
N ASP A 362 -12.69 12.19 0.09
CA ASP A 362 -11.81 13.36 0.24
C ASP A 362 -12.07 14.06 1.57
N VAL A 363 -11.31 13.66 2.60
CA VAL A 363 -11.49 14.11 3.99
C VAL A 363 -10.11 14.37 4.62
N PRO A 364 -9.42 15.45 4.22
CA PRO A 364 -8.03 15.68 4.59
C PRO A 364 -7.82 15.84 6.11
N TRP A 365 -8.77 16.43 6.86
CA TRP A 365 -8.63 16.56 8.31
C TRP A 365 -8.52 15.20 9.03
N GLY A 366 -9.12 14.15 8.46
CA GLY A 366 -9.04 12.80 9.04
C GLY A 366 -7.67 12.16 8.82
N PHE A 367 -6.97 12.55 7.76
CA PHE A 367 -5.58 12.17 7.52
C PHE A 367 -4.68 12.66 8.66
N ARG A 368 -4.77 13.94 9.05
CA ARG A 368 -4.01 14.48 10.19
C ARG A 368 -4.34 13.78 11.51
N LYS A 369 -5.61 13.43 11.74
CA LYS A 369 -6.01 12.63 12.91
C LYS A 369 -5.35 11.25 12.92
N LEU A 370 -5.32 10.58 11.78
CA LEU A 370 -4.65 9.28 11.67
C LEU A 370 -3.14 9.39 11.84
N LEU A 371 -2.51 10.44 11.29
CA LEU A 371 -1.08 10.71 11.50
C LEU A 371 -0.76 10.89 12.98
N GLN A 372 -1.55 11.69 13.69
CA GLN A 372 -1.42 11.87 15.14
C GLN A 372 -1.57 10.55 15.89
N TYR A 373 -2.59 9.74 15.54
CA TYR A 373 -2.81 8.44 16.16
C TYR A 373 -1.61 7.50 15.96
N CYS A 374 -1.11 7.38 14.73
CA CYS A 374 0.05 6.54 14.42
C CYS A 374 1.31 7.05 15.12
N TRP A 375 1.49 8.37 15.16
CA TRP A 375 2.61 9.01 15.80
C TRP A 375 2.65 8.68 17.30
N ASP A 376 1.57 8.98 18.01
CA ASP A 376 1.50 8.78 19.46
C ASP A 376 1.57 7.30 19.85
N LYS A 377 0.94 6.42 19.06
CA LYS A 377 0.84 5.00 19.42
C LYS A 377 2.07 4.16 19.05
N TYR A 378 2.76 4.47 17.95
CA TYR A 378 3.79 3.57 17.41
C TYR A 378 5.15 4.25 17.19
N CYS A 379 5.16 5.56 16.91
CA CYS A 379 6.36 6.21 16.36
C CYS A 379 7.14 7.02 17.39
N LYS A 380 6.44 7.83 18.19
CA LYS A 380 7.03 8.89 19.04
C LYS A 380 8.03 8.36 20.05
N GLU A 381 7.69 7.29 20.77
CA GLU A 381 8.56 6.69 21.79
C GLU A 381 9.79 5.99 21.19
N ASN A 382 9.65 5.41 19.99
CA ASN A 382 10.72 4.71 19.29
C ASN A 382 11.56 5.65 18.40
N GLY A 383 11.11 6.89 18.21
CA GLY A 383 11.78 7.89 17.37
C GLY A 383 11.77 7.57 15.87
N ILE A 384 10.93 6.64 15.41
CA ILE A 384 10.83 6.26 13.99
C ILE A 384 9.94 7.25 13.23
N PRO A 385 10.26 7.62 11.98
CA PRO A 385 9.44 8.52 11.20
C PRO A 385 8.25 7.79 10.55
N ILE A 386 7.21 8.55 10.20
CA ILE A 386 6.14 8.10 9.31
C ILE A 386 6.60 8.34 7.85
N VAL A 387 6.24 7.41 6.96
CA VAL A 387 6.38 7.55 5.51
C VAL A 387 5.02 7.28 4.89
N ILE A 388 4.49 8.23 4.14
CA ILE A 388 3.24 8.03 3.38
C ILE A 388 3.62 7.29 2.11
N THR A 389 3.31 5.99 2.08
CA THR A 389 3.74 5.10 1.00
C THR A 389 2.72 5.02 -0.12
N GLU A 390 1.47 5.42 0.13
CA GLU A 390 0.40 5.67 -0.84
C GLU A 390 -0.60 6.70 -0.29
N ASN A 391 -1.02 7.61 -1.16
CA ASN A 391 -2.17 8.48 -0.97
C ASN A 391 -2.67 8.91 -2.35
N GLY A 392 -3.97 8.82 -2.62
CA GLY A 392 -4.47 8.98 -3.99
C GLY A 392 -5.98 9.09 -4.11
N PHE A 393 -6.46 9.54 -5.27
CA PHE A 393 -7.88 9.73 -5.54
C PHE A 393 -8.26 9.25 -6.94
N ALA A 394 -9.27 8.38 -7.01
CA ALA A 394 -9.91 7.97 -8.26
C ALA A 394 -11.23 8.72 -8.42
N THR A 395 -11.32 9.58 -9.43
CA THR A 395 -12.53 10.35 -9.71
C THR A 395 -13.64 9.44 -10.25
N ASP A 396 -14.83 9.54 -9.67
CA ASP A 396 -15.97 8.76 -10.11
C ASP A 396 -16.38 9.16 -11.55
N GLY A 397 -16.65 8.17 -12.39
CA GLY A 397 -16.99 8.38 -13.81
C GLY A 397 -15.83 8.83 -14.72
N GLU A 398 -14.59 8.93 -14.24
CA GLU A 398 -13.44 9.37 -15.06
C GLU A 398 -13.18 8.46 -16.28
N ALA A 399 -13.62 7.20 -16.22
CA ALA A 399 -13.53 6.26 -17.34
C ALA A 399 -14.25 6.75 -18.61
N GLU A 400 -15.34 7.51 -18.44
CA GLU A 400 -16.24 8.00 -19.50
C GLU A 400 -15.86 9.40 -20.01
N MET A 401 -14.87 10.04 -19.39
CA MET A 401 -14.44 11.40 -19.71
C MET A 401 -13.56 11.43 -20.97
N THR A 402 -13.62 12.54 -21.70
CA THR A 402 -12.68 12.83 -22.80
C THR A 402 -11.26 13.03 -22.28
N LEU A 403 -10.26 12.89 -23.15
CA LEU A 403 -8.86 13.13 -22.76
C LEU A 403 -8.63 14.53 -22.17
N GLU A 404 -9.29 15.56 -22.70
CA GLU A 404 -9.19 16.93 -22.18
C GLU A 404 -9.71 17.04 -20.74
N GLU A 405 -10.84 16.40 -20.44
CA GLU A 405 -11.43 16.35 -19.10
C GLU A 405 -10.56 15.54 -18.12
N VAL A 406 -10.04 14.39 -18.55
CA VAL A 406 -9.16 13.54 -17.74
C VAL A 406 -7.85 14.27 -17.39
N VAL A 407 -7.28 15.01 -18.34
CA VAL A 407 -6.06 15.80 -18.08
C VAL A 407 -6.34 16.97 -17.13
N ASN A 408 -7.53 17.58 -17.19
CA ASN A 408 -7.96 18.65 -16.28
C ASN A 408 -8.61 18.11 -14.99
N ASP A 409 -7.86 17.31 -14.23
CA ASP A 409 -8.31 16.54 -13.07
C ASP A 409 -8.49 17.35 -11.76
N THR A 410 -9.38 18.32 -11.78
CA THR A 410 -9.59 19.26 -10.65
C THR A 410 -9.93 18.59 -9.30
N GLN A 411 -10.63 17.46 -9.29
CA GLN A 411 -10.93 16.73 -8.05
C GLN A 411 -9.66 16.13 -7.42
N ARG A 412 -8.80 15.51 -8.24
CA ARG A 412 -7.52 14.96 -7.80
C ARG A 412 -6.57 16.05 -7.32
N GLN A 413 -6.55 17.21 -8.00
CA GLN A 413 -5.86 18.40 -7.53
C GLN A 413 -6.34 18.84 -6.14
N THR A 414 -7.67 18.91 -5.93
CA THR A 414 -8.27 19.30 -4.65
C THR A 414 -7.89 18.35 -3.52
N TYR A 415 -7.98 17.05 -3.78
CA TYR A 415 -7.58 16.00 -2.85
C TYR A 415 -6.11 16.15 -2.41
N TYR A 416 -5.18 16.16 -3.38
CA TYR A 416 -3.76 16.27 -3.07
C TYR A 416 -3.41 17.57 -2.33
N ASN A 417 -4.03 18.69 -2.72
CA ASN A 417 -3.82 19.95 -2.03
C ASN A 417 -4.24 19.89 -0.56
N GLY A 418 -5.40 19.29 -0.26
CA GLY A 418 -5.88 19.12 1.11
C GLY A 418 -5.01 18.18 1.94
N TYR A 419 -4.68 17.01 1.40
CA TYR A 419 -3.93 15.99 2.14
C TYR A 419 -2.48 16.41 2.40
N VAL A 420 -1.80 17.02 1.41
CA VAL A 420 -0.44 17.53 1.62
C VAL A 420 -0.46 18.75 2.55
N LYS A 421 -1.52 19.58 2.54
CA LYS A 421 -1.67 20.64 3.55
C LYS A 421 -1.62 20.09 4.96
N GLU A 422 -2.47 19.11 5.24
CA GLU A 422 -2.63 18.50 6.56
C GLU A 422 -1.35 17.78 7.00
N LEU A 423 -0.61 17.17 6.05
CA LEU A 423 0.73 16.63 6.30
C LEU A 423 1.71 17.71 6.76
N VAL A 424 1.80 18.82 6.03
CA VAL A 424 2.74 19.91 6.34
C VAL A 424 2.39 20.57 7.68
N GLU A 425 1.10 20.77 7.95
CA GLU A 425 0.64 21.31 9.24
C GLU A 425 0.87 20.32 10.39
N ALA A 426 0.74 19.01 10.17
CA ALA A 426 1.08 18.00 11.18
C ALA A 426 2.58 18.05 11.56
N VAL A 427 3.46 18.30 10.59
CA VAL A 427 4.89 18.50 10.87
C VAL A 427 5.11 19.80 11.65
N ARG A 428 4.51 20.91 11.22
CA ARG A 428 4.71 22.24 11.80
C ARG A 428 4.13 22.38 13.21
N ASP A 429 2.88 21.97 13.39
CA ASP A 429 2.07 22.32 14.56
C ASP A 429 2.03 21.17 15.57
N ASP A 430 2.02 19.92 15.09
CA ASP A 430 1.88 18.74 15.95
C ASP A 430 3.24 18.06 16.25
N GLY A 431 4.30 18.47 15.55
CA GLY A 431 5.65 17.93 15.73
C GLY A 431 5.81 16.47 15.27
N ILE A 432 4.94 16.00 14.38
CA ILE A 432 4.99 14.65 13.83
C ILE A 432 6.17 14.56 12.86
N LYS A 433 7.02 13.53 13.02
CA LYS A 433 8.11 13.30 12.07
C LYS A 433 7.59 12.51 10.86
N ILE A 434 7.55 13.17 9.72
CA ILE A 434 7.19 12.58 8.43
C ILE A 434 8.40 12.75 7.50
N SER A 435 8.86 11.66 6.90
CA SER A 435 10.10 11.63 6.11
C SER A 435 9.90 11.41 4.61
N GLY A 436 8.67 11.06 4.20
CA GLY A 436 8.36 11.05 2.79
C GLY A 436 6.89 10.86 2.43
N TYR A 437 6.60 11.06 1.14
CA TYR A 437 5.27 10.98 0.56
C TYR A 437 5.30 10.42 -0.87
N MET A 438 4.56 9.33 -1.11
CA MET A 438 4.42 8.71 -2.41
C MET A 438 2.94 8.73 -2.83
N GLY A 439 2.62 9.46 -3.90
CA GLY A 439 1.28 9.49 -4.46
C GLY A 439 0.91 8.17 -5.14
N TRP A 440 -0.28 7.65 -4.87
CA TRP A 440 -0.88 6.55 -5.62
C TRP A 440 -1.78 7.15 -6.71
N SER A 441 -1.37 7.13 -7.98
CA SER A 441 -0.17 6.48 -8.53
C SER A 441 0.48 7.30 -9.65
N LEU A 442 1.64 6.86 -10.12
CA LEU A 442 2.30 7.51 -11.25
C LEU A 442 1.44 7.48 -12.52
N LEU A 443 0.83 6.32 -12.80
CA LEU A 443 0.11 5.99 -14.03
C LEU A 443 -1.28 5.45 -13.70
N ASP A 444 -2.28 5.80 -14.51
CA ASP A 444 -3.52 5.01 -14.57
C ASP A 444 -3.12 3.56 -14.87
N ASN A 445 -3.66 2.59 -14.13
CA ASN A 445 -3.17 1.22 -14.12
C ASN A 445 -4.29 0.21 -13.87
N LEU A 446 -3.97 -1.08 -13.84
CA LEU A 446 -4.95 -2.13 -13.50
C LEU A 446 -5.23 -2.12 -11.99
N GLU A 447 -6.44 -1.75 -11.60
CA GLU A 447 -6.88 -1.71 -10.19
C GLU A 447 -7.53 -3.03 -9.78
N TRP A 448 -6.71 -4.09 -9.80
CA TRP A 448 -7.09 -5.42 -9.35
C TRP A 448 -8.38 -5.94 -10.02
N MET A 449 -9.39 -6.31 -9.22
CA MET A 449 -10.69 -6.82 -9.71
C MET A 449 -11.57 -5.74 -10.34
N PHE A 450 -11.22 -4.46 -10.21
CA PHE A 450 -11.94 -3.36 -10.85
C PHE A 450 -11.42 -3.03 -12.25
N GLY A 451 -10.39 -3.76 -12.70
CA GLY A 451 -9.84 -3.58 -14.05
C GLY A 451 -9.25 -2.19 -14.24
N TYR A 452 -9.41 -1.62 -15.43
CA TYR A 452 -8.87 -0.29 -15.78
C TYR A 452 -9.88 0.84 -15.61
N THR A 453 -11.03 0.56 -14.99
CA THR A 453 -12.11 1.52 -14.80
C THR A 453 -11.73 2.65 -13.82
N PRO A 454 -11.39 2.36 -12.56
CA PRO A 454 -10.90 3.40 -11.65
C PRO A 454 -9.52 3.88 -12.09
N ARG A 455 -9.32 5.20 -12.07
CA ARG A 455 -8.10 5.86 -12.53
C ARG A 455 -7.46 6.61 -11.37
N PHE A 456 -6.43 6.04 -10.76
CA PHE A 456 -5.69 6.68 -9.66
C PHE A 456 -4.51 7.53 -10.13
N GLY A 457 -4.07 7.34 -11.37
CA GLY A 457 -2.84 7.92 -11.88
C GLY A 457 -2.91 9.43 -11.97
N VAL A 458 -1.78 10.08 -11.69
CA VAL A 458 -1.53 11.47 -12.11
C VAL A 458 -1.14 11.57 -13.58
N THR A 459 -1.05 10.43 -14.28
CA THR A 459 -0.78 10.34 -15.71
C THR A 459 -1.80 9.40 -16.35
N TYR A 460 -2.54 9.89 -17.35
CA TYR A 460 -3.40 9.06 -18.15
C TYR A 460 -2.58 8.18 -19.10
N VAL A 461 -2.96 6.91 -19.24
CA VAL A 461 -2.33 5.99 -20.20
C VAL A 461 -3.34 5.58 -21.27
N ASP A 462 -3.03 5.89 -22.51
CA ASP A 462 -3.83 5.51 -23.67
C ASP A 462 -3.49 4.07 -24.11
N ARG A 463 -4.14 3.10 -23.47
CA ARG A 463 -3.97 1.66 -23.77
C ARG A 463 -4.36 1.28 -25.20
N GLN A 464 -5.11 2.13 -25.92
CA GLN A 464 -5.56 1.84 -27.28
C GLN A 464 -4.59 2.38 -28.34
N HIS A 465 -3.78 3.38 -27.99
CA HIS A 465 -2.82 4.02 -28.91
C HIS A 465 -1.41 4.00 -28.34
N ASP A 466 -0.75 2.84 -28.46
CA ASP A 466 0.66 2.63 -28.12
C ASP A 466 1.01 2.93 -26.65
N PHE A 467 0.05 2.77 -25.74
CA PHE A 467 0.22 3.06 -24.31
C PHE A 467 0.74 4.48 -24.05
N LYS A 468 0.38 5.46 -24.88
CA LYS A 468 0.93 6.82 -24.73
C LYS A 468 0.54 7.44 -23.39
N ARG A 469 1.51 8.06 -22.71
CA ARG A 469 1.33 8.74 -21.42
C ARG A 469 0.97 10.21 -21.60
N TYR A 470 -0.01 10.69 -20.86
CA TYR A 470 -0.46 12.09 -20.83
C TYR A 470 -0.50 12.59 -19.38
N PRO A 471 0.44 13.46 -18.97
CA PRO A 471 0.42 14.07 -17.64
C PRO A 471 -0.90 14.80 -17.36
N LYS A 472 -1.51 14.54 -16.21
CA LYS A 472 -2.68 15.29 -15.73
C LYS A 472 -2.23 16.55 -14.97
N ASP A 473 -3.11 17.52 -14.82
CA ASP A 473 -2.80 18.80 -14.18
C ASP A 473 -2.44 18.69 -12.68
N SER A 474 -2.86 17.62 -12.00
CA SER A 474 -2.41 17.27 -10.65
C SER A 474 -0.89 17.16 -10.50
N THR A 475 -0.16 16.79 -11.56
CA THR A 475 1.32 16.72 -11.56
C THR A 475 1.95 18.10 -11.37
N LYS A 476 1.45 19.11 -12.08
CA LYS A 476 1.93 20.50 -12.00
C LYS A 476 1.71 21.09 -10.61
N LEU A 477 0.55 20.80 -10.04
CA LEU A 477 0.20 21.23 -8.68
C LEU A 477 1.13 20.58 -7.65
N LEU A 478 1.26 19.25 -7.65
CA LEU A 478 2.12 18.53 -6.70
C LEU A 478 3.57 19.00 -6.79
N LYS A 479 4.10 19.17 -8.00
CA LYS A 479 5.46 19.71 -8.19
C LYS A 479 5.64 21.07 -7.51
N ALA A 480 4.71 22.01 -7.76
CA ALA A 480 4.76 23.34 -7.14
C ALA A 480 4.63 23.28 -5.61
N ILE A 481 3.83 22.34 -5.10
CA ILE A 481 3.68 22.09 -3.66
C ILE A 481 5.01 21.64 -3.05
N TRP A 482 5.68 20.65 -3.65
CA TRP A 482 6.95 20.14 -3.12
C TRP A 482 8.07 21.17 -3.18
N GLU A 483 8.17 21.93 -4.29
CA GLU A 483 9.13 23.03 -4.44
C GLU A 483 8.92 24.16 -3.39
N HIS A 484 7.71 24.28 -2.84
CA HIS A 484 7.35 25.26 -1.81
C HIS A 484 7.52 24.73 -0.38
N ALA A 485 7.03 23.52 -0.11
CA ALA A 485 6.95 22.96 1.24
C ALA A 485 8.29 22.39 1.73
N VAL A 486 9.16 21.92 0.83
CA VAL A 486 10.47 21.35 1.16
C VAL A 486 11.52 22.45 1.33
N ALA A 487 12.28 22.40 2.43
CA ALA A 487 13.39 23.31 2.68
C ALA A 487 14.50 23.13 1.64
N LYS A 488 15.17 24.23 1.26
CA LYS A 488 16.26 24.23 0.28
C LYS A 488 17.63 24.18 0.92
#